data_AF-A0AAN4Y863-F1
#
_entry.id   AF-A0AAN4Y863-F1
#
_cell.length_a   1.000
_cell.length_b   1.000
_cell.length_c   1.000
_cell.angle_alpha   90.00
_cell.angle_beta   90.00
_cell.angle_gamma   90.00
#
_symmetry.space_group_name_H-M   'P 1'
#
loop_
_entity.id
_entity.type
_entity.pdbx_description
1 polymer ?
#
loop_
_entity_poly.entity_id
_entity_poly.type
_entity_poly.pdbx_seq_one_letter_code
_entity_poly.pdbx_strand_id
1 'polypeptide(L)'
;MSKKKSGINRPPPNLKADIRQAVRDMYSKTGQVDNEAIKSRFLAKHPDQENHINNVVVDPNGRPSSFTTSAVPTLANQMCFLSPNDQGNCTPEQQDCTSAQNAVLISSTARAMPSQFALMGGLRGQQSALPPDPRVMLNTNVPFSAFICGVQGSGKSHTTSCIIALKQPLSTLVLNFNEYSSNVGAQPCEAAFLSSVLPEWSKQGLFIRVRVLVPPSNFYNLKKMYSQIPNVEVQPFRLKPHHLNISTLLSLMCVGNGDQMPLYMSQVIRVLREMAIENKGGTFDYLDFRKRLEDLNLNRMQTPFLHQRLDLLDSYLDLKGEHNGDYFIDGGITILDLSCPFMDQATTCLLFRIAIELFLHAHSSRGKMIVADEAHKVRNT
;
A
#
# COMPACT_ATOMS: atom_id res chain seq x y z
N MET A 1 29.09 57.12 -12.86
CA MET A 1 28.16 56.01 -13.19
C MET A 1 28.45 54.83 -12.28
N SER A 2 27.68 54.67 -11.20
CA SER A 2 27.87 53.60 -10.22
C SER A 2 26.77 52.54 -10.35
N LYS A 3 27.19 51.28 -10.53
CA LYS A 3 26.34 50.09 -10.68
C LYS A 3 25.48 49.87 -9.44
N LYS A 4 24.14 49.81 -9.62
CA LYS A 4 23.17 49.43 -8.58
C LYS A 4 23.12 47.89 -8.53
N LYS A 5 23.60 47.29 -7.44
CA LYS A 5 23.56 45.84 -7.18
C LYS A 5 22.09 45.38 -7.00
N SER A 6 21.65 44.38 -7.76
CA SER A 6 20.40 43.64 -7.51
C SER A 6 20.60 42.71 -6.31
N GLY A 7 20.24 43.20 -5.12
CA GLY A 7 20.20 42.40 -3.90
C GLY A 7 19.00 41.46 -3.92
N ILE A 8 19.27 40.15 -3.75
CA ILE A 8 18.26 39.13 -3.48
C ILE A 8 17.55 39.50 -2.17
N ASN A 9 16.26 39.85 -2.25
CA ASN A 9 15.47 40.37 -1.13
C ASN A 9 15.13 39.23 -0.15
N ARG A 10 16.07 38.92 0.77
CA ARG A 10 15.88 37.86 1.77
C ARG A 10 14.76 38.22 2.75
N PRO A 11 13.85 37.29 3.08
CA PRO A 11 12.79 37.55 4.06
C PRO A 11 13.38 37.89 5.44
N PRO A 12 12.71 38.77 6.22
CA PRO A 12 13.09 39.05 7.60
C PRO A 12 13.14 37.76 8.43
N PRO A 13 14.14 37.58 9.32
CA PRO A 13 14.39 36.32 10.02
C PRO A 13 13.20 35.85 10.88
N ASN A 14 12.38 36.77 11.37
CA ASN A 14 11.26 36.47 12.26
C ASN A 14 9.91 36.34 11.54
N LEU A 15 9.82 36.69 10.24
CA LEU A 15 8.56 36.74 9.50
C LEU A 15 7.83 35.38 9.49
N LYS A 16 8.57 34.30 9.30
CA LYS A 16 8.02 32.94 9.32
C LYS A 16 7.48 32.54 10.70
N ALA A 17 8.15 32.94 11.77
CA ALA A 17 7.73 32.65 13.13
C ALA A 17 6.45 33.45 13.49
N ASP A 18 6.40 34.71 13.08
CA ASP A 18 5.26 35.60 13.32
C ASP A 18 3.99 35.13 12.60
N ILE A 19 4.11 34.70 11.33
CA ILE A 19 2.98 34.13 10.57
C ILE A 19 2.46 32.86 11.26
N ARG A 20 3.35 31.97 11.68
CA ARG A 20 2.99 30.73 12.39
C ARG A 20 2.34 30.97 13.75
N GLN A 21 2.77 32.01 14.45
CA GLN A 21 2.13 32.39 15.71
C GLN A 21 0.72 32.93 15.45
N ALA A 22 0.55 33.78 14.44
CA ALA A 22 -0.76 34.32 14.07
C ALA A 22 -1.75 33.22 13.62
N VAL A 23 -1.31 32.22 12.86
CA VAL A 23 -2.14 31.06 12.47
C VAL A 23 -2.59 30.27 13.70
N ARG A 24 -1.69 30.00 14.65
CA ARG A 24 -2.00 29.27 15.89
C ARG A 24 -2.93 30.05 16.82
N ASP A 25 -2.70 31.35 16.96
CA ASP A 25 -3.53 32.22 17.79
C ASP A 25 -4.95 32.34 17.21
N MET A 26 -5.09 32.41 15.89
CA MET A 26 -6.39 32.46 15.22
C MET A 26 -7.14 31.14 15.41
N TYR A 27 -6.49 29.99 15.11
CA TYR A 27 -7.10 28.68 15.30
C TYR A 27 -7.56 28.45 16.75
N SER A 28 -6.76 28.87 17.73
CA SER A 28 -7.09 28.72 19.16
C SER A 28 -8.29 29.58 19.60
N LYS A 29 -8.58 30.68 18.89
CA LYS A 29 -9.68 31.60 19.24
C LYS A 29 -10.97 31.30 18.49
N THR A 30 -10.88 30.90 17.21
CA THR A 30 -12.05 30.76 16.32
C THR A 30 -12.30 29.33 15.85
N GLY A 31 -11.39 28.38 16.10
CA GLY A 31 -11.49 27.00 15.60
C GLY A 31 -11.31 26.85 14.08
N GLN A 32 -11.16 27.96 13.35
CA GLN A 32 -10.93 28.03 11.91
C GLN A 32 -9.85 29.08 11.60
N VAL A 33 -9.02 28.82 10.59
CA VAL A 33 -7.98 29.75 10.13
C VAL A 33 -8.46 30.45 8.86
N ASP A 34 -8.62 31.77 8.92
CA ASP A 34 -8.84 32.61 7.75
C ASP A 34 -7.50 32.99 7.12
N ASN A 35 -7.12 32.22 6.10
CA ASN A 35 -5.86 32.39 5.39
C ASN A 35 -5.76 33.73 4.66
N GLU A 36 -6.88 34.29 4.17
CA GLU A 36 -6.87 35.56 3.44
C GLU A 36 -6.70 36.75 4.38
N ALA A 37 -7.31 36.71 5.56
CA ALA A 37 -7.09 37.71 6.61
C ALA A 37 -5.63 37.72 7.10
N ILE A 38 -5.00 36.54 7.24
CA ILE A 38 -3.59 36.44 7.63
C ILE A 38 -2.67 36.95 6.52
N LYS A 39 -2.88 36.55 5.26
CA LYS A 39 -2.11 37.05 4.12
C LYS A 39 -2.17 38.57 4.02
N SER A 40 -3.38 39.14 4.04
CA SER A 40 -3.59 40.59 3.94
C SER A 40 -2.85 41.35 5.04
N ARG A 41 -2.90 40.85 6.29
CA ARG A 41 -2.21 41.46 7.44
C ARG A 41 -0.69 41.49 7.28
N PHE A 42 -0.08 40.44 6.73
CA PHE A 42 1.38 40.37 6.58
C PHE A 42 1.87 40.99 5.27
N LEU A 43 1.08 40.97 4.20
CA LEU A 43 1.35 41.69 2.95
C LEU A 43 1.34 43.21 3.15
N ALA A 44 0.44 43.73 3.98
CA ALA A 44 0.43 45.15 4.32
C ALA A 44 1.72 45.62 5.05
N LYS A 45 2.42 44.70 5.74
CA LYS A 45 3.67 44.99 6.46
C LYS A 45 4.92 44.67 5.65
N HIS A 46 4.84 43.71 4.74
CA HIS A 46 5.96 43.22 3.92
C HIS A 46 5.49 42.99 2.47
N PRO A 47 5.23 44.05 1.70
CA PRO A 47 4.71 43.93 0.33
C PRO A 47 5.66 43.19 -0.60
N ASP A 48 6.97 43.29 -0.38
CA ASP A 48 8.00 42.66 -1.21
C ASP A 48 8.20 41.14 -0.95
N GLN A 49 7.40 40.53 -0.07
CA GLN A 49 7.56 39.14 0.39
C GLN A 49 6.32 38.27 0.10
N GLU A 50 5.51 38.63 -0.89
CA GLU A 50 4.25 37.96 -1.24
C GLU A 50 4.38 36.45 -1.42
N ASN A 51 5.36 35.99 -2.21
CA ASN A 51 5.61 34.57 -2.43
C ASN A 51 5.98 33.82 -1.14
N HIS A 52 6.73 34.48 -0.25
CA HIS A 52 7.13 33.87 1.03
C HIS A 52 5.95 33.79 2.00
N ILE A 53 5.13 34.84 2.08
CA ILE A 53 3.94 34.90 2.93
C ILE A 53 2.92 33.85 2.48
N ASN A 54 2.64 33.76 1.17
CA ASN A 54 1.71 32.78 0.60
C ASN A 54 2.14 31.34 0.92
N ASN A 55 3.43 31.02 0.77
CA ASN A 55 3.95 29.68 1.07
C ASN A 55 3.85 29.32 2.57
N VAL A 56 4.06 30.27 3.48
CA VAL A 56 4.03 30.01 4.93
C VAL A 56 2.60 29.92 5.47
N VAL A 57 1.65 30.66 4.90
CA VAL A 57 0.23 30.60 5.30
C VAL A 57 -0.44 29.31 4.84
N VAL A 58 -0.09 28.79 3.66
CA VAL A 58 -0.67 27.55 3.13
C VAL A 58 -0.10 26.29 3.81
N ASP A 59 1.17 26.31 4.25
CA ASP A 59 1.80 25.19 4.96
C ASP A 59 2.53 25.65 6.25
N PRO A 60 1.80 25.79 7.38
CA PRO A 60 2.37 26.26 8.63
C PRO A 60 3.44 25.32 9.22
N ASN A 61 3.46 24.04 8.84
CA ASN A 61 4.33 23.02 9.45
C ASN A 61 5.68 22.81 8.75
N GLY A 62 5.91 23.44 7.59
CA GLY A 62 7.24 23.55 6.99
C GLY A 62 8.05 22.25 6.94
N ARG A 63 7.46 21.19 6.39
CA ARG A 63 8.24 20.13 5.76
C ARG A 63 8.59 20.59 4.34
N PRO A 64 9.77 20.30 3.79
CA PRO A 64 10.02 20.51 2.37
C PRO A 64 9.07 19.57 1.62
N SER A 65 7.95 20.12 1.15
CA SER A 65 7.03 19.43 0.27
C SER A 65 7.71 19.32 -1.10
N SER A 66 8.51 18.26 -1.27
CA SER A 66 8.65 17.64 -2.60
C SER A 66 7.44 16.75 -2.90
N PHE A 67 6.27 17.09 -2.36
CA PHE A 67 5.01 16.70 -2.97
C PHE A 67 4.88 17.60 -4.19
N THR A 68 5.45 17.18 -5.31
CA THR A 68 4.75 17.42 -6.56
C THR A 68 3.37 16.81 -6.33
N THR A 69 2.37 17.65 -6.09
CA THR A 69 1.00 17.30 -6.49
C THR A 69 1.18 16.64 -7.85
N SER A 70 0.95 15.33 -7.92
CA SER A 70 0.86 14.63 -9.19
C SER A 70 -0.33 15.25 -9.89
N ALA A 71 -0.07 16.37 -10.57
CA ALA A 71 -1.02 17.00 -11.44
C ALA A 71 -1.17 15.98 -12.54
N VAL A 72 -2.26 15.21 -12.47
CA VAL A 72 -2.69 14.33 -13.54
C VAL A 72 -2.50 15.13 -14.84
N PRO A 73 -1.69 14.65 -15.80
CA PRO A 73 -1.40 15.41 -16.99
C PRO A 73 -2.72 15.84 -17.64
N THR A 74 -2.82 17.09 -18.11
CA THR A 74 -4.03 17.56 -18.79
C THR A 74 -4.43 16.61 -19.91
N LEU A 75 -5.74 16.48 -20.20
CA LEU A 75 -6.26 15.59 -21.25
C LEU A 75 -5.53 15.77 -22.60
N ALA A 76 -5.16 17.01 -22.95
CA ALA A 76 -4.38 17.31 -24.15
C ALA A 76 -2.99 16.61 -24.15
N ASN A 77 -2.29 16.62 -23.02
CA ASN A 77 -1.01 15.92 -22.85
C ASN A 77 -1.20 14.40 -22.89
N GLN A 78 -2.31 13.88 -22.34
CA GLN A 78 -2.63 12.45 -22.39
C GLN A 78 -2.93 11.98 -23.83
N MET A 79 -3.64 12.79 -24.63
CA MET A 79 -3.94 12.50 -26.03
C MET A 79 -2.68 12.48 -26.92
N CYS A 80 -1.64 13.22 -26.54
CA CYS A 80 -0.35 13.19 -27.22
C CYS A 80 0.31 11.80 -27.14
N PHE A 81 0.13 11.06 -26.03
CA PHE A 81 0.64 9.68 -25.90
C PHE A 81 -0.08 8.66 -26.79
N LEU A 82 -1.30 8.96 -27.24
CA LEU A 82 -2.10 8.08 -28.11
C LEU A 82 -1.86 8.36 -29.61
N SER A 83 -1.12 9.43 -29.94
CA SER A 83 -0.85 9.81 -31.32
C SER A 83 0.39 9.03 -31.81
N PRO A 84 0.26 8.14 -32.81
CA PRO A 84 1.35 7.31 -33.31
C PRO A 84 2.30 8.08 -34.23
N ASN A 85 2.56 9.35 -33.92
CA ASN A 85 3.48 10.15 -34.72
C ASN A 85 4.88 9.57 -34.54
N ASP A 86 5.34 8.86 -35.57
CA ASP A 86 6.71 8.41 -35.71
C ASP A 86 7.65 9.53 -35.28
N GLN A 87 8.56 9.22 -34.36
CA GLN A 87 9.53 10.14 -33.74
C GLN A 87 10.53 10.75 -34.75
N GLY A 88 10.29 10.63 -36.06
CA GLY A 88 11.11 11.16 -37.12
C GLY A 88 10.93 12.66 -37.39
N ASN A 89 9.80 13.28 -37.05
CA ASN A 89 9.47 14.65 -37.49
C ASN A 89 8.88 15.57 -36.41
N CYS A 90 9.44 15.61 -35.20
CA CYS A 90 9.03 16.59 -34.18
C CYS A 90 10.07 17.71 -34.01
N THR A 91 9.66 18.97 -34.19
CA THR A 91 10.43 20.18 -33.92
C THR A 91 10.77 20.33 -32.42
N PRO A 92 11.82 21.09 -32.06
CA PRO A 92 12.32 21.17 -30.68
C PRO A 92 11.28 21.68 -29.66
N GLU A 93 10.30 22.45 -30.10
CA GLU A 93 9.30 23.09 -29.23
C GLU A 93 8.14 22.17 -28.81
N GLN A 94 8.01 20.97 -29.41
CA GLN A 94 7.00 19.96 -29.02
C GLN A 94 7.55 18.87 -28.07
N GLN A 95 8.83 18.95 -27.67
CA GLN A 95 9.52 17.92 -26.88
C GLN A 95 9.20 17.94 -25.37
N ASP A 96 8.53 18.97 -24.85
CA ASP A 96 8.14 19.01 -23.44
C ASP A 96 6.93 18.11 -23.10
N CYS A 97 6.19 17.64 -24.11
CA CYS A 97 5.03 16.77 -23.91
C CYS A 97 5.38 15.31 -23.61
N THR A 98 6.61 14.86 -23.87
CA THR A 98 7.05 13.47 -23.66
C THR A 98 8.02 13.36 -22.50
N SER A 99 7.62 13.84 -21.32
CA SER A 99 8.37 13.54 -20.10
C SER A 99 8.29 12.03 -19.87
N ALA A 100 9.38 11.30 -20.20
CA ALA A 100 9.54 9.87 -19.92
C ALA A 100 9.34 9.53 -18.43
N GLN A 101 9.35 10.54 -17.56
CA GLN A 101 9.06 10.46 -16.13
C GLN A 101 7.67 9.88 -15.83
N ASN A 102 6.70 10.04 -16.73
CA ASN A 102 5.33 9.55 -16.55
C ASN A 102 5.04 8.24 -17.28
N ALA A 103 5.99 7.74 -18.10
CA ALA A 103 5.83 6.48 -18.81
C ALA A 103 6.06 5.30 -17.85
N VAL A 104 5.19 4.28 -17.92
CA VAL A 104 5.32 3.04 -17.13
C VAL A 104 6.51 2.22 -17.63
N LEU A 105 6.65 2.08 -18.96
CA LEU A 105 7.77 1.39 -19.59
C LEU A 105 8.70 2.41 -20.24
N ILE A 106 9.99 2.26 -19.98
CA ILE A 106 11.03 3.18 -20.43
C ILE A 106 12.14 2.40 -21.11
N SER A 107 12.60 2.91 -22.26
CA SER A 107 13.82 2.44 -22.92
C SER A 107 15.05 2.93 -22.16
N SER A 108 16.09 2.11 -22.07
CA SER A 108 17.40 2.52 -21.55
C SER A 108 18.05 3.72 -22.28
N THR A 109 17.56 4.06 -23.46
CA THR A 109 18.00 5.24 -24.23
C THR A 109 17.22 6.51 -23.91
N ALA A 110 16.30 6.49 -22.93
CA ALA A 110 15.54 7.67 -22.54
C ALA A 110 16.46 8.80 -22.07
N ARG A 111 16.18 10.04 -22.50
CA ARG A 111 16.98 11.23 -22.17
C ARG A 111 17.08 11.50 -20.66
N ALA A 112 16.04 11.14 -19.92
CA ALA A 112 15.98 11.27 -18.47
C ALA A 112 15.45 9.98 -17.85
N MET A 113 16.26 9.34 -17.02
CA MET A 113 15.87 8.15 -16.28
C MET A 113 15.21 8.54 -14.95
N PRO A 114 14.12 7.87 -14.54
CA PRO A 114 13.54 8.12 -13.24
C PRO A 114 14.51 7.75 -12.11
N SER A 115 14.30 8.32 -10.92
CA SER A 115 15.11 8.06 -9.73
C SER A 115 15.14 6.58 -9.31
N GLN A 116 14.09 5.84 -9.69
CA GLN A 116 13.94 4.42 -9.40
C GLN A 116 13.26 3.69 -10.55
N PHE A 117 13.79 2.54 -10.92
CA PHE A 117 13.23 1.70 -11.98
C PHE A 117 13.62 0.24 -11.73
N ALA A 118 12.84 -0.68 -12.28
CA ALA A 118 13.15 -2.11 -12.35
C ALA A 118 13.66 -2.45 -13.76
N LEU A 119 14.61 -3.39 -13.88
CA LEU A 119 14.95 -3.96 -15.18
C LEU A 119 13.97 -5.09 -15.48
N MET A 120 13.16 -4.96 -16.53
CA MET A 120 12.21 -6.00 -16.94
C MET A 120 12.84 -7.04 -17.87
N GLY A 121 13.82 -6.63 -18.67
CA GLY A 121 14.49 -7.51 -19.63
C GLY A 121 15.09 -6.72 -20.79
N GLY A 122 15.26 -7.37 -21.93
CA GLY A 122 15.72 -6.74 -23.16
C GLY A 122 14.93 -7.21 -24.37
N LEU A 123 14.70 -6.30 -25.32
CA LEU A 123 14.10 -6.60 -26.61
C LEU A 123 14.99 -7.58 -27.36
N ARG A 124 14.40 -8.67 -27.87
CA ARG A 124 15.05 -9.60 -28.78
C ARG A 124 14.46 -9.40 -30.18
N GLY A 125 15.33 -9.14 -31.16
CA GLY A 125 14.97 -8.86 -32.55
C GLY A 125 16.20 -8.94 -33.46
N GLN A 126 16.00 -8.78 -34.78
CA GLN A 126 17.11 -8.64 -35.71
C GLN A 126 17.89 -7.35 -35.41
N GLN A 127 19.23 -7.41 -35.49
CA GLN A 127 20.13 -6.31 -35.08
C GLN A 127 19.82 -4.96 -35.77
N SER A 128 19.23 -4.98 -36.96
CA SER A 128 18.83 -3.78 -37.71
C SER A 128 17.62 -3.03 -37.12
N ALA A 129 16.81 -3.68 -36.29
CA ALA A 129 15.58 -3.12 -35.71
C ALA A 129 15.67 -2.88 -34.19
N LEU A 130 16.80 -3.21 -33.56
CA LEU A 130 16.98 -3.03 -32.12
C LEU A 130 17.61 -1.67 -31.81
N PRO A 131 17.14 -0.99 -30.75
CA PRO A 131 17.83 0.19 -30.26
C PRO A 131 19.25 -0.17 -29.76
N PRO A 132 20.20 0.79 -29.72
CA PRO A 132 21.58 0.55 -29.29
C PRO A 132 21.69 -0.12 -27.92
N ASP A 133 20.73 0.14 -27.04
CA ASP A 133 20.54 -0.57 -25.79
C ASP A 133 19.13 -1.19 -25.78
N PRO A 134 19.00 -2.53 -25.84
CA PRO A 134 17.71 -3.19 -25.96
C PRO A 134 16.96 -3.29 -24.63
N ARG A 135 17.51 -2.79 -23.51
CA ARG A 135 16.92 -2.99 -22.19
C ARG A 135 15.62 -2.23 -22.02
N VAL A 136 14.63 -2.93 -21.46
CA VAL A 136 13.32 -2.40 -21.10
C VAL A 136 13.24 -2.27 -19.60
N MET A 137 12.83 -1.10 -19.14
CA MET A 137 12.85 -0.71 -17.74
C MET A 137 11.44 -0.33 -17.31
N LEU A 138 11.06 -0.74 -16.10
CA LEU A 138 9.78 -0.38 -15.49
C LEU A 138 9.98 0.81 -14.58
N ASN A 139 9.27 1.89 -14.84
CA ASN A 139 9.21 3.05 -13.96
C ASN A 139 8.33 2.73 -12.75
N THR A 140 8.93 2.68 -11.58
CA THR A 140 8.22 2.35 -10.32
C THR A 140 7.76 3.59 -9.55
N ASN A 141 7.98 4.79 -10.10
CA ASN A 141 7.53 6.06 -9.48
C ASN A 141 6.13 6.47 -9.95
N VAL A 142 5.58 5.77 -10.95
CA VAL A 142 4.21 5.94 -11.41
C VAL A 142 3.36 4.76 -10.96
N PRO A 143 2.09 4.98 -10.56
CA PRO A 143 1.21 3.89 -10.22
C PRO A 143 0.95 3.02 -11.45
N PHE A 144 1.09 1.72 -11.31
CA PHE A 144 0.76 0.76 -12.35
C PHE A 144 0.11 -0.49 -11.74
N SER A 145 -0.65 -1.18 -12.56
CA SER A 145 -1.15 -2.52 -12.28
C SER A 145 -0.59 -3.46 -13.35
N ALA A 146 -0.08 -4.62 -12.93
CA ALA A 146 0.43 -5.63 -13.83
C ALA A 146 -0.26 -6.96 -13.55
N PHE A 147 -0.57 -7.69 -14.61
CA PHE A 147 -1.04 -9.07 -14.54
C PHE A 147 -0.01 -9.96 -15.23
N ILE A 148 0.62 -10.86 -14.46
CA ILE A 148 1.69 -11.74 -14.95
C ILE A 148 1.11 -13.14 -15.09
N CYS A 149 0.97 -13.60 -16.33
CA CYS A 149 0.48 -14.94 -16.65
C CYS A 149 1.49 -15.70 -17.52
N GLY A 150 1.40 -17.03 -17.48
CA GLY A 150 2.32 -17.91 -18.18
C GLY A 150 2.26 -19.33 -17.64
N VAL A 151 2.70 -20.28 -18.45
CA VAL A 151 2.75 -21.70 -18.08
C VAL A 151 3.65 -21.93 -16.84
N GLN A 152 3.51 -23.09 -16.19
CA GLN A 152 4.40 -23.45 -15.08
C GLN A 152 5.86 -23.42 -15.55
N GLY A 153 6.74 -22.81 -14.76
CA GLY A 153 8.16 -22.67 -15.10
C GLY A 153 8.49 -21.55 -16.11
N SER A 154 7.52 -20.76 -16.59
CA SER A 154 7.76 -19.67 -17.53
C SER A 154 8.43 -18.42 -16.92
N GLY A 155 8.83 -18.46 -15.65
CA GLY A 155 9.48 -17.33 -14.97
C GLY A 155 8.55 -16.24 -14.44
N LYS A 156 7.26 -16.53 -14.16
CA LYS A 156 6.32 -15.54 -13.58
C LYS A 156 6.85 -14.93 -12.29
N SER A 157 7.20 -15.77 -11.32
CA SER A 157 7.74 -15.39 -10.02
C SER A 157 9.08 -14.66 -10.14
N HIS A 158 9.89 -15.01 -11.16
CA HIS A 158 11.12 -14.29 -11.49
C HIS A 158 10.82 -12.85 -11.92
N THR A 159 9.89 -12.66 -12.87
CA THR A 159 9.45 -11.32 -13.29
C THR A 159 8.91 -10.51 -12.12
N THR A 160 8.06 -11.11 -11.28
CA THR A 160 7.56 -10.47 -10.05
C THR A 160 8.71 -10.05 -9.13
N SER A 161 9.69 -10.93 -8.92
CA SER A 161 10.87 -10.66 -8.09
C SER A 161 11.72 -9.52 -8.66
N CYS A 162 11.88 -9.42 -9.98
CA CYS A 162 12.56 -8.31 -10.63
C CYS A 162 11.85 -6.96 -10.40
N ILE A 163 10.51 -6.96 -10.36
CA ILE A 163 9.71 -5.76 -10.07
C ILE A 163 9.88 -5.33 -8.60
N ILE A 164 9.96 -6.29 -7.67
CA ILE A 164 10.13 -6.03 -6.24
C ILE A 164 11.58 -5.63 -5.88
N ALA A 165 12.57 -6.24 -6.53
CA ALA A 165 13.99 -6.05 -6.25
C ALA A 165 14.53 -4.72 -6.79
N LEU A 166 14.27 -3.65 -6.05
CA LEU A 166 14.62 -2.28 -6.41
C LEU A 166 15.81 -1.77 -5.58
N LYS A 167 16.57 -0.82 -6.14
CA LYS A 167 17.69 -0.15 -5.43
C LYS A 167 17.24 0.49 -4.11
N GLN A 168 16.03 1.06 -4.10
CA GLN A 168 15.33 1.50 -2.91
C GLN A 168 14.06 0.64 -2.80
N PRO A 169 14.06 -0.40 -1.95
CA PRO A 169 12.91 -1.30 -1.85
C PRO A 169 11.65 -0.53 -1.46
N LEU A 170 10.55 -0.84 -2.15
CA LEU A 170 9.22 -0.35 -1.76
C LEU A 170 8.67 -1.24 -0.65
N SER A 171 7.84 -0.65 0.21
CA SER A 171 7.00 -1.41 1.12
C SER A 171 6.11 -2.31 0.28
N THR A 172 6.24 -3.62 0.44
CA THR A 172 5.60 -4.63 -0.41
C THR A 172 4.82 -5.61 0.43
N LEU A 173 3.53 -5.78 0.13
CA LEU A 173 2.67 -6.82 0.69
C LEU A 173 2.48 -7.93 -0.36
N VAL A 174 2.92 -9.13 -0.05
CA VAL A 174 2.70 -10.32 -0.89
C VAL A 174 1.62 -11.18 -0.25
N LEU A 175 0.57 -11.50 -0.99
CA LEU A 175 -0.52 -12.35 -0.54
C LEU A 175 -0.28 -13.75 -1.11
N ASN A 176 -0.14 -14.75 -0.23
CA ASN A 176 0.10 -16.13 -0.62
C ASN A 176 -0.96 -17.06 0.00
N PHE A 177 -1.51 -17.93 -0.82
CA PHE A 177 -2.45 -18.97 -0.39
C PHE A 177 -2.30 -20.21 -1.27
N ASN A 178 -1.94 -21.32 -0.63
CA ASN A 178 -1.93 -22.63 -1.24
C ASN A 178 -2.98 -23.51 -0.54
N GLU A 179 -3.88 -24.09 -1.34
CA GLU A 179 -4.84 -25.06 -0.83
C GLU A 179 -4.09 -26.29 -0.33
N TYR A 180 -4.37 -26.67 0.92
CA TYR A 180 -3.59 -27.66 1.65
C TYR A 180 -3.92 -29.07 1.15
N SER A 181 -3.20 -29.55 0.13
CA SER A 181 -3.44 -30.88 -0.46
C SER A 181 -2.60 -32.00 0.19
N SER A 182 -1.44 -31.69 0.77
CA SER A 182 -0.63 -32.63 1.55
C SER A 182 0.50 -31.94 2.33
N ASN A 183 0.99 -32.58 3.41
CA ASN A 183 2.16 -32.12 4.18
C ASN A 183 3.49 -32.17 3.40
N VAL A 184 3.52 -32.85 2.25
CA VAL A 184 4.75 -33.10 1.47
C VAL A 184 4.97 -32.02 0.39
N GLY A 185 3.94 -31.25 0.04
CA GLY A 185 3.97 -30.25 -1.03
C GLY A 185 3.97 -28.78 -0.59
N ALA A 186 4.01 -28.48 0.72
CA ALA A 186 4.02 -27.10 1.18
C ALA A 186 5.37 -26.43 0.85
N GLN A 187 5.35 -25.51 -0.13
CA GLN A 187 6.52 -24.71 -0.50
C GLN A 187 6.37 -23.28 0.02
N PRO A 188 7.48 -22.64 0.42
CA PRO A 188 7.46 -21.23 0.77
C PRO A 188 7.15 -20.37 -0.45
N CYS A 189 6.52 -19.22 -0.23
CA CYS A 189 6.33 -18.21 -1.27
C CYS A 189 7.69 -17.84 -1.88
N GLU A 190 7.77 -17.82 -3.21
CA GLU A 190 9.03 -17.58 -3.92
C GLU A 190 9.64 -16.22 -3.60
N ALA A 191 8.80 -15.22 -3.31
CA ALA A 191 9.24 -13.88 -2.90
C ALA A 191 10.08 -13.90 -1.62
N ALA A 192 9.96 -14.94 -0.77
CA ALA A 192 10.78 -15.05 0.43
C ALA A 192 12.27 -15.23 0.13
N PHE A 193 12.61 -15.84 -1.01
CA PHE A 193 14.01 -16.02 -1.42
C PHE A 193 14.72 -14.71 -1.78
N LEU A 194 14.00 -13.59 -1.92
CA LEU A 194 14.61 -12.26 -2.05
C LEU A 194 15.42 -11.85 -0.81
N SER A 195 15.19 -12.49 0.35
CA SER A 195 16.03 -12.33 1.54
C SER A 195 17.42 -12.99 1.42
N SER A 196 17.55 -13.98 0.53
CA SER A 196 18.79 -14.73 0.26
C SER A 196 19.66 -14.02 -0.77
N VAL A 197 19.98 -12.75 -0.50
CA VAL A 197 20.81 -11.94 -1.39
C VAL A 197 22.23 -12.53 -1.47
N LEU A 198 22.80 -12.61 -2.68
CA LEU A 198 24.15 -13.12 -2.89
C LEU A 198 25.18 -12.34 -2.03
N PRO A 199 26.22 -13.00 -1.48
CA PRO A 199 27.21 -12.35 -0.63
C PRO A 199 27.89 -11.14 -1.28
N GLU A 200 28.04 -11.15 -2.60
CA GLU A 200 28.63 -10.06 -3.38
C GLU A 200 27.80 -8.76 -3.30
N TRP A 201 26.47 -8.89 -3.28
CA TRP A 201 25.55 -7.75 -3.22
C TRP A 201 25.30 -7.32 -1.77
N SER A 202 25.40 -8.25 -0.83
CA SER A 202 25.39 -7.93 0.61
C SER A 202 26.55 -7.00 1.00
N LYS A 203 27.75 -7.19 0.41
CA LYS A 203 28.90 -6.29 0.58
C LYS A 203 28.65 -4.87 0.06
N GLN A 204 27.72 -4.70 -0.87
CA GLN A 204 27.31 -3.40 -1.43
C GLN A 204 26.20 -2.74 -0.60
N GLY A 205 25.83 -3.33 0.55
CA GLY A 205 24.79 -2.82 1.43
C GLY A 205 23.38 -3.14 0.97
N LEU A 206 23.20 -3.99 -0.06
CA LEU A 206 21.88 -4.40 -0.50
C LEU A 206 21.34 -5.49 0.43
N PHE A 207 20.31 -5.14 1.19
CA PHE A 207 19.62 -6.05 2.10
C PHE A 207 18.11 -5.87 1.99
N ILE A 208 17.40 -6.95 1.71
CA ILE A 208 15.94 -6.96 1.60
C ILE A 208 15.39 -7.65 2.84
N ARG A 209 14.72 -6.87 3.71
CA ARG A 209 14.02 -7.42 4.88
C ARG A 209 12.77 -8.15 4.42
N VAL A 210 12.63 -9.40 4.85
CA VAL A 210 11.43 -10.22 4.60
C VAL A 210 10.82 -10.63 5.93
N ARG A 211 9.53 -10.32 6.09
CA ARG A 211 8.70 -10.84 7.17
C ARG A 211 7.58 -11.68 6.61
N VAL A 212 7.28 -12.80 7.24
CA VAL A 212 6.15 -13.67 6.90
C VAL A 212 5.17 -13.68 8.06
N LEU A 213 3.96 -13.22 7.78
CA LEU A 213 2.80 -13.28 8.67
C LEU A 213 2.03 -14.57 8.34
N VAL A 214 1.83 -15.41 9.35
CA VAL A 214 1.23 -16.74 9.15
C VAL A 214 0.06 -17.01 10.11
N PRO A 215 -0.95 -17.81 9.73
CA PRO A 215 -2.04 -18.23 10.60
C PRO A 215 -1.52 -18.84 11.90
N PRO A 216 -2.08 -18.45 13.07
CA PRO A 216 -1.71 -19.06 14.35
C PRO A 216 -1.91 -20.58 14.35
N SER A 217 -2.94 -21.06 13.65
CA SER A 217 -3.31 -22.47 13.51
C SER A 217 -2.33 -23.31 12.68
N ASN A 218 -1.47 -22.69 11.86
CA ASN A 218 -0.42 -23.39 11.09
C ASN A 218 0.99 -22.79 11.31
N PHE A 219 1.18 -22.05 12.41
CA PHE A 219 2.39 -21.27 12.66
C PHE A 219 3.66 -22.12 12.67
N TYR A 220 3.66 -23.24 13.40
CA TYR A 220 4.88 -24.05 13.57
C TYR A 220 5.35 -24.71 12.28
N ASN A 221 4.41 -25.18 11.44
CA ASN A 221 4.74 -25.80 10.16
C ASN A 221 5.33 -24.76 9.19
N LEU A 222 4.65 -23.62 9.04
CA LEU A 222 5.12 -22.53 8.18
C LEU A 222 6.43 -21.94 8.70
N LYS A 223 6.59 -21.78 10.02
CA LYS A 223 7.86 -21.32 10.62
C LYS A 223 9.00 -22.28 10.31
N LYS A 224 8.79 -23.60 10.41
CA LYS A 224 9.80 -24.62 10.07
C LYS A 224 10.14 -24.59 8.57
N MET A 225 9.16 -24.32 7.71
CA MET A 225 9.35 -24.20 6.26
C MET A 225 10.16 -22.95 5.92
N TYR A 226 9.74 -21.78 6.40
CA TYR A 226 10.42 -20.51 6.13
C TYR A 226 11.78 -20.37 6.84
N SER A 227 12.02 -21.08 7.96
CA SER A 227 13.34 -21.06 8.64
C SER A 227 14.49 -21.64 7.82
N GLN A 228 14.18 -22.33 6.72
CA GLN A 228 15.19 -22.80 5.76
C GLN A 228 15.77 -21.65 4.92
N ILE A 229 15.11 -20.49 4.89
CA ILE A 229 15.54 -19.31 4.15
C ILE A 229 16.22 -18.34 5.13
N PRO A 230 17.46 -17.92 4.88
CA PRO A 230 18.16 -16.97 5.75
C PRO A 230 17.46 -15.61 5.77
N ASN A 231 17.56 -14.89 6.88
CA ASN A 231 17.06 -13.51 7.04
C ASN A 231 15.54 -13.33 6.88
N VAL A 232 14.76 -14.41 7.05
CA VAL A 232 13.29 -14.36 7.07
C VAL A 232 12.80 -14.32 8.52
N GLU A 233 12.01 -13.29 8.86
CA GLU A 233 11.32 -13.20 10.14
C GLU A 233 9.91 -13.80 10.02
N VAL A 234 9.57 -14.81 10.82
CA VAL A 234 8.22 -15.40 10.83
C VAL A 234 7.46 -14.98 12.08
N GLN A 235 6.29 -14.37 11.91
CA GLN A 235 5.41 -13.91 13.00
C GLN A 235 3.98 -14.44 12.82
N PRO A 236 3.26 -14.73 13.92
CA PRO A 236 1.85 -15.06 13.83
C PRO A 236 1.04 -13.84 13.37
N PHE A 237 0.14 -14.05 12.42
CA PHE A 237 -0.83 -13.05 12.00
C PHE A 237 -2.01 -13.03 12.97
N ARG A 238 -2.04 -12.02 13.83
CA ARG A 238 -3.12 -11.78 14.79
C ARG A 238 -3.71 -10.40 14.57
N LEU A 239 -4.98 -10.32 14.20
CA LEU A 239 -5.70 -9.07 14.01
C LEU A 239 -6.02 -8.42 15.37
N LYS A 240 -5.84 -7.11 15.48
CA LYS A 240 -6.37 -6.37 16.63
C LYS A 240 -7.88 -6.19 16.47
N PRO A 241 -8.68 -6.24 17.56
CA PRO A 241 -10.12 -6.08 17.50
C PRO A 241 -10.59 -4.82 16.76
N HIS A 242 -9.85 -3.71 16.89
CA HIS A 242 -10.17 -2.44 16.22
C HIS A 242 -9.91 -2.43 14.71
N HIS A 243 -9.25 -3.45 14.15
CA HIS A 243 -9.15 -3.62 12.70
C HIS A 243 -10.44 -4.18 12.10
N LEU A 244 -11.34 -4.72 12.93
CA LEU A 244 -12.64 -5.19 12.47
C LEU A 244 -13.59 -4.02 12.30
N ASN A 245 -14.42 -4.11 11.27
CA ASN A 245 -15.51 -3.19 11.02
C ASN A 245 -16.79 -3.97 10.73
N ILE A 246 -17.91 -3.26 10.65
CA ILE A 246 -19.23 -3.85 10.42
C ILE A 246 -19.27 -4.65 9.10
N SER A 247 -18.66 -4.13 8.03
CA SER A 247 -18.60 -4.83 6.74
C SER A 247 -17.83 -6.14 6.84
N THR A 248 -16.71 -6.15 7.55
CA THR A 248 -15.90 -7.34 7.81
C THR A 248 -16.70 -8.40 8.57
N LEU A 249 -17.46 -8.01 9.61
CA LEU A 249 -18.30 -8.96 10.34
C LEU A 249 -19.46 -9.50 9.50
N LEU A 250 -20.13 -8.65 8.73
CA LEU A 250 -21.17 -9.12 7.81
C LEU A 250 -20.59 -10.13 6.83
N SER A 251 -19.46 -9.82 6.19
CA SER A 251 -18.80 -10.74 5.27
C SER A 251 -18.40 -12.06 5.94
N LEU A 252 -17.90 -12.04 7.18
CA LEU A 252 -17.47 -13.24 7.90
C LEU A 252 -18.63 -14.15 8.31
N MET A 253 -19.78 -13.54 8.63
CA MET A 253 -20.94 -14.23 9.20
C MET A 253 -21.95 -14.66 8.12
N CYS A 254 -21.89 -14.05 6.93
CA CYS A 254 -22.74 -14.40 5.78
C CYS A 254 -22.25 -15.61 4.96
N VAL A 255 -21.09 -16.21 5.24
CA VAL A 255 -20.55 -17.30 4.41
C VAL A 255 -21.22 -18.64 4.77
N GLY A 256 -22.30 -18.96 4.07
CA GLY A 256 -22.96 -20.27 4.06
C GLY A 256 -22.97 -20.88 2.65
N ASN A 257 -23.10 -22.20 2.55
CA ASN A 257 -23.04 -22.96 1.29
C ASN A 257 -24.33 -22.87 0.45
N GLY A 258 -25.02 -21.72 0.43
CA GLY A 258 -26.23 -21.54 -0.38
C GLY A 258 -26.75 -20.11 -0.40
N ASP A 259 -27.53 -19.79 -1.43
CA ASP A 259 -28.16 -18.48 -1.69
C ASP A 259 -29.16 -18.02 -0.60
N GLN A 260 -29.44 -18.84 0.42
CA GLN A 260 -30.38 -18.49 1.49
C GLN A 260 -29.65 -17.98 2.73
N MET A 261 -29.93 -16.72 3.07
CA MET A 261 -29.41 -16.08 4.27
C MET A 261 -29.87 -16.83 5.54
N PRO A 262 -28.95 -17.24 6.43
CA PRO A 262 -29.31 -17.94 7.66
C PRO A 262 -30.26 -17.13 8.53
N LEU A 263 -31.21 -17.79 9.21
CA LEU A 263 -32.24 -17.12 10.02
C LEU A 263 -31.66 -16.20 11.11
N TYR A 264 -30.51 -16.57 11.68
CA TYR A 264 -29.81 -15.78 12.70
C TYR A 264 -29.26 -14.44 12.15
N MET A 265 -29.02 -14.32 10.84
CA MET A 265 -28.41 -13.13 10.25
C MET A 265 -29.28 -11.89 10.39
N SER A 266 -30.60 -12.04 10.38
CA SER A 266 -31.52 -10.94 10.66
C SER A 266 -31.23 -10.28 12.02
N GLN A 267 -30.90 -11.09 13.03
CA GLN A 267 -30.59 -10.63 14.38
C GLN A 267 -29.18 -10.07 14.48
N VAL A 268 -28.19 -10.71 13.83
CA VAL A 268 -26.81 -10.20 13.74
C VAL A 268 -26.78 -8.83 13.06
N ILE A 269 -27.48 -8.68 11.93
CA ILE A 269 -27.58 -7.40 11.19
C ILE A 269 -28.24 -6.33 12.06
N ARG A 270 -29.27 -6.69 12.84
CA ARG A 270 -29.92 -5.76 13.77
C ARG A 270 -28.92 -5.23 14.81
N VAL A 271 -28.17 -6.12 15.48
CA VAL A 271 -27.15 -5.72 16.47
C VAL A 271 -26.10 -4.81 15.83
N LEU A 272 -25.57 -5.19 14.67
CA LEU A 272 -24.57 -4.38 13.97
C LEU A 272 -25.11 -3.00 13.57
N ARG A 273 -26.39 -2.91 13.18
CA ARG A 273 -27.04 -1.64 12.85
C ARG A 273 -27.21 -0.75 14.09
N GLU A 274 -27.65 -1.31 15.21
CA GLU A 274 -27.79 -0.58 16.47
C GLU A 274 -26.43 -0.02 16.93
N MET A 275 -25.38 -0.85 16.89
CA MET A 275 -24.01 -0.40 17.17
C MET A 275 -23.55 0.72 16.22
N ALA A 276 -23.89 0.64 14.93
CA ALA A 276 -23.54 1.69 13.97
C ALA A 276 -24.19 3.04 14.32
N ILE A 277 -25.45 3.01 14.76
CA ILE A 277 -26.21 4.21 15.16
C ILE A 277 -25.63 4.79 16.44
N GLU A 278 -25.36 3.95 17.44
CA GLU A 278 -24.84 4.35 18.74
C GLU A 278 -23.40 4.90 18.65
N ASN A 279 -22.57 4.33 17.79
CA ASN A 279 -21.17 4.73 17.64
C ASN A 279 -20.99 6.10 16.98
N LYS A 280 -22.02 6.70 16.37
CA LYS A 280 -21.96 8.06 15.75
C LYS A 280 -20.72 8.30 14.86
N GLY A 281 -20.29 7.28 14.12
CA GLY A 281 -19.10 7.32 13.26
C GLY A 281 -17.78 6.93 13.95
N GLY A 282 -17.83 6.44 15.19
CA GLY A 282 -16.69 5.87 15.91
C GLY A 282 -16.26 4.49 15.41
N THR A 283 -15.21 3.96 16.02
CA THR A 283 -14.67 2.62 15.71
C THR A 283 -15.59 1.52 16.22
N PHE A 284 -15.66 0.44 15.47
CA PHE A 284 -16.41 -0.75 15.86
C PHE A 284 -15.75 -1.46 17.07
N ASP A 285 -16.54 -1.81 18.09
CA ASP A 285 -16.09 -2.56 19.27
C ASP A 285 -16.52 -4.03 19.18
N TYR A 286 -15.55 -4.90 18.96
CA TYR A 286 -15.78 -6.34 18.85
C TYR A 286 -16.26 -6.99 20.15
N LEU A 287 -15.81 -6.50 21.31
CA LEU A 287 -16.16 -7.09 22.60
C LEU A 287 -17.60 -6.73 22.98
N ASP A 288 -18.03 -5.50 22.69
CA ASP A 288 -19.44 -5.10 22.84
C ASP A 288 -20.35 -5.91 21.91
N PHE A 289 -19.93 -6.12 20.65
CA PHE A 289 -20.67 -6.99 19.73
C PHE A 289 -20.82 -8.43 20.24
N ARG A 290 -19.76 -9.02 20.79
CA ARG A 290 -19.79 -10.35 21.40
C ARG A 290 -20.81 -10.43 22.53
N LYS A 291 -20.78 -9.45 23.43
CA LYS A 291 -21.70 -9.37 24.56
C LYS A 291 -23.16 -9.26 24.10
N ARG A 292 -23.45 -8.36 23.16
CA ARG A 292 -24.82 -8.20 22.60
C ARG A 292 -25.33 -9.47 21.92
N LEU A 293 -24.46 -10.22 21.26
CA LEU A 293 -24.83 -11.51 20.66
C LEU A 293 -25.18 -12.57 21.71
N GLU A 294 -24.44 -12.61 22.82
CA GLU A 294 -24.74 -13.51 23.94
C GLU A 294 -26.07 -13.14 24.61
N ASP A 295 -26.33 -11.85 24.80
CA ASP A 295 -27.57 -11.33 25.41
C ASP A 295 -28.83 -11.66 24.60
N LEU A 296 -28.71 -11.84 23.27
CA LEU A 296 -29.82 -12.28 22.41
C LEU A 296 -30.30 -13.70 22.74
N ASN A 297 -29.53 -14.51 23.47
CA ASN A 297 -29.86 -15.88 23.82
C ASN A 297 -30.33 -16.72 22.60
N LEU A 298 -29.63 -16.57 21.48
CA LEU A 298 -29.94 -17.31 20.25
C LEU A 298 -29.96 -18.81 20.53
N ASN A 299 -30.95 -19.51 19.98
CA ASN A 299 -31.03 -20.95 20.13
C ASN A 299 -29.78 -21.60 19.50
N ARG A 300 -28.95 -22.25 20.33
CA ARG A 300 -27.70 -22.91 19.90
C ARG A 300 -27.91 -23.97 18.83
N MET A 301 -29.09 -24.58 18.77
CA MET A 301 -29.43 -25.53 17.69
C MET A 301 -29.56 -24.84 16.31
N GLN A 302 -29.77 -23.53 16.28
CA GLN A 302 -29.96 -22.73 15.06
C GLN A 302 -28.74 -21.88 14.70
N THR A 303 -27.72 -21.81 15.56
CA THR A 303 -26.51 -21.00 15.36
C THR A 303 -25.18 -21.77 15.30
N PRO A 304 -25.11 -23.09 14.99
CA PRO A 304 -23.83 -23.81 15.02
C PRO A 304 -22.79 -23.19 14.05
N PHE A 305 -23.22 -22.78 12.85
CA PHE A 305 -22.35 -22.13 11.86
C PHE A 305 -21.87 -20.74 12.31
N LEU A 306 -22.73 -19.98 12.99
CA LEU A 306 -22.39 -18.68 13.54
C LEU A 306 -21.26 -18.82 14.56
N HIS A 307 -21.43 -19.75 15.53
CA HIS A 307 -20.42 -20.00 16.55
C HIS A 307 -19.11 -20.51 15.94
N GLN A 308 -19.15 -21.42 14.96
CA GLN A 308 -17.95 -21.89 14.29
C GLN A 308 -17.16 -20.75 13.61
N ARG A 309 -17.86 -19.81 12.94
CA ARG A 309 -17.21 -18.65 12.31
C ARG A 309 -16.65 -17.67 13.34
N LEU A 310 -17.39 -17.45 14.42
CA LEU A 310 -16.97 -16.64 15.55
C LEU A 310 -15.71 -17.22 16.24
N ASP A 311 -15.70 -18.52 16.52
CA ASP A 311 -14.55 -19.21 17.12
C ASP A 311 -13.33 -19.16 16.21
N LEU A 312 -13.55 -19.31 14.88
CA LEU A 312 -12.50 -19.11 13.89
C LEU A 312 -11.95 -17.68 13.97
N LEU A 313 -12.81 -16.66 13.96
CA LEU A 313 -12.39 -15.26 14.07
C LEU A 313 -11.60 -14.98 15.36
N ASP A 314 -12.06 -15.45 16.51
CA ASP A 314 -11.35 -15.33 17.80
C ASP A 314 -9.94 -15.93 17.73
N SER A 315 -9.81 -17.05 17.02
CA SER A 315 -8.51 -17.70 16.84
C SER A 315 -7.50 -16.86 16.06
N TYR A 316 -7.96 -15.86 15.30
CA TYR A 316 -7.12 -14.89 14.59
C TYR A 316 -7.02 -13.53 15.29
N LEU A 317 -7.80 -13.27 16.33
CA LEU A 317 -7.73 -12.00 17.05
C LEU A 317 -6.66 -12.02 18.15
N ASP A 318 -6.05 -10.87 18.38
CA ASP A 318 -5.27 -10.57 19.58
C ASP A 318 -6.17 -9.91 20.62
N LEU A 319 -6.96 -10.74 21.31
CA LEU A 319 -7.87 -10.28 22.36
C LEU A 319 -7.13 -9.88 23.65
N LYS A 320 -5.90 -10.35 23.82
CA LYS A 320 -5.09 -10.11 25.03
C LYS A 320 -4.15 -8.91 24.90
N GLY A 321 -3.98 -8.36 23.69
CA GLY A 321 -3.03 -7.28 23.43
C GLY A 321 -1.57 -7.73 23.54
N GLU A 322 -1.30 -9.03 23.34
CA GLU A 322 0.04 -9.61 23.45
C GLU A 322 0.91 -9.25 22.22
N HIS A 323 0.30 -8.85 21.11
CA HIS A 323 0.94 -8.53 19.85
C HIS A 323 0.88 -7.01 19.54
N ASN A 324 1.77 -6.25 20.18
CA ASN A 324 1.93 -4.82 19.93
C ASN A 324 2.87 -4.48 18.75
N GLY A 325 3.39 -5.49 18.06
CA GLY A 325 4.25 -5.32 16.89
C GLY A 325 3.50 -4.69 15.71
N ASP A 326 4.23 -3.93 14.92
CA ASP A 326 3.81 -3.53 13.58
C ASP A 326 3.83 -4.75 12.65
N TYR A 327 2.82 -4.90 11.80
CA TYR A 327 2.76 -6.02 10.85
C TYR A 327 3.73 -5.83 9.69
N PHE A 328 3.85 -4.60 9.18
CA PHE A 328 4.44 -4.35 7.87
C PHE A 328 5.83 -3.75 7.97
N ILE A 329 6.73 -4.13 7.08
CA ILE A 329 8.07 -3.55 7.01
C ILE A 329 8.04 -2.31 6.09
N ASP A 330 8.50 -1.16 6.59
CA ASP A 330 8.79 -0.01 5.73
C ASP A 330 10.05 -0.27 4.89
N GLY A 331 9.92 -0.19 3.57
CA GLY A 331 11.02 -0.47 2.64
C GLY A 331 11.48 -1.93 2.66
N GLY A 332 10.53 -2.86 2.79
CA GLY A 332 10.80 -4.31 2.75
C GLY A 332 9.58 -5.11 2.29
N ILE A 333 9.67 -6.43 2.41
CA ILE A 333 8.64 -7.37 1.95
C ILE A 333 7.94 -7.98 3.15
N THR A 334 6.62 -7.85 3.19
CA THR A 334 5.75 -8.54 4.14
C THR A 334 4.93 -9.55 3.35
N ILE A 335 5.12 -10.84 3.61
CA ILE A 335 4.37 -11.93 3.00
C ILE A 335 3.28 -12.34 3.98
N LEU A 336 2.02 -12.24 3.57
CA LEU A 336 0.89 -12.81 4.28
C LEU A 336 0.57 -14.17 3.68
N ASP A 337 1.07 -15.22 4.32
CA ASP A 337 0.88 -16.60 3.88
C ASP A 337 -0.22 -17.26 4.70
N LEU A 338 -1.41 -17.36 4.12
CA LEU A 338 -2.60 -17.92 4.76
C LEU A 338 -2.79 -19.42 4.46
N SER A 339 -1.74 -20.12 4.01
CA SER A 339 -1.81 -21.56 3.70
C SER A 339 -1.99 -22.38 4.98
N CYS A 340 -3.23 -22.76 5.28
CA CYS A 340 -3.61 -23.44 6.51
C CYS A 340 -4.76 -24.42 6.26
N PRO A 341 -4.74 -25.65 6.85
CA PRO A 341 -5.78 -26.65 6.66
C PRO A 341 -7.16 -26.24 7.21
N PHE A 342 -7.24 -25.19 8.03
CA PHE A 342 -8.48 -24.69 8.63
C PHE A 342 -9.03 -23.45 7.91
N MET A 343 -8.43 -23.06 6.77
CA MET A 343 -8.82 -21.87 6.02
C MET A 343 -9.48 -22.24 4.70
N ASP A 344 -10.70 -21.74 4.50
CA ASP A 344 -11.38 -21.77 3.20
C ASP A 344 -11.02 -20.52 2.37
N GLN A 345 -11.31 -20.59 1.07
CA GLN A 345 -11.04 -19.50 0.13
C GLN A 345 -11.73 -18.19 0.54
N ALA A 346 -12.98 -18.28 1.05
CA ALA A 346 -13.75 -17.11 1.46
C ALA A 346 -13.12 -16.38 2.67
N THR A 347 -12.67 -17.13 3.68
CA THR A 347 -11.99 -16.55 4.87
C THR A 347 -10.63 -15.98 4.47
N THR A 348 -9.88 -16.66 3.60
CA THR A 348 -8.62 -16.16 3.04
C THR A 348 -8.83 -14.82 2.33
N CYS A 349 -9.81 -14.73 1.43
CA CYS A 349 -10.17 -13.49 0.73
C CYS A 349 -10.46 -12.35 1.70
N LEU A 350 -11.24 -12.64 2.75
CA LEU A 350 -11.60 -11.64 3.74
C LEU A 350 -10.38 -11.12 4.51
N LEU A 351 -9.51 -12.02 4.97
CA LEU A 351 -8.30 -11.67 5.70
C LEU A 351 -7.30 -10.91 4.80
N PHE A 352 -7.19 -11.26 3.52
CA PHE A 352 -6.43 -10.49 2.54
C PHE A 352 -6.97 -9.08 2.37
N ARG A 353 -8.30 -8.90 2.27
CA ARG A 353 -8.90 -7.56 2.19
C ARG A 353 -8.55 -6.70 3.41
N ILE A 354 -8.68 -7.27 4.61
CA ILE A 354 -8.31 -6.57 5.85
C ILE A 354 -6.82 -6.21 5.83
N ALA A 355 -5.95 -7.15 5.47
CA ALA A 355 -4.51 -6.89 5.43
C ALA A 355 -4.12 -5.82 4.40
N ILE A 356 -4.78 -5.78 3.24
CA ILE A 356 -4.61 -4.72 2.24
C ILE A 356 -5.00 -3.37 2.83
N GLU A 357 -6.18 -3.27 3.46
CA GLU A 357 -6.64 -2.02 4.08
C GLU A 357 -5.66 -1.54 5.16
N LEU A 358 -5.20 -2.44 6.02
CA LEU A 358 -4.20 -2.12 7.04
C LEU A 358 -2.87 -1.67 6.42
N PHE A 359 -2.41 -2.36 5.37
CA PHE A 359 -1.17 -2.03 4.68
C PHE A 359 -1.22 -0.67 3.98
N LEU A 360 -2.35 -0.32 3.36
CA LEU A 360 -2.55 0.97 2.71
C LEU A 360 -2.52 2.14 3.70
N HIS A 361 -2.86 1.91 4.97
CA HIS A 361 -2.76 2.93 6.04
C HIS A 361 -1.46 2.84 6.85
N ALA A 362 -0.75 1.71 6.80
CA ALA A 362 0.52 1.52 7.48
C ALA A 362 1.62 2.35 6.82
N HIS A 363 2.30 3.19 7.60
CA HIS A 363 3.50 3.94 7.21
C HIS A 363 3.22 4.99 6.15
N SER A 364 3.81 6.18 6.33
CA SER A 364 3.88 7.18 5.26
C SER A 364 5.00 6.80 4.28
N SER A 365 4.88 5.63 3.62
CA SER A 365 5.92 5.13 2.73
C SER A 365 6.00 5.96 1.44
N ARG A 366 7.16 5.95 0.79
CA ARG A 366 7.38 6.63 -0.52
C ARG A 366 6.66 5.93 -1.68
N GLY A 367 6.21 4.70 -1.47
CA GLY A 367 5.44 3.89 -2.41
C GLY A 367 5.04 2.55 -1.77
N LYS A 368 3.94 1.97 -2.23
CA LYS A 368 3.40 0.70 -1.76
C LYS A 368 3.16 -0.22 -2.93
N MET A 369 3.49 -1.49 -2.78
CA MET A 369 3.26 -2.52 -3.76
C MET A 369 2.45 -3.65 -3.12
N ILE A 370 1.39 -4.10 -3.80
CA ILE A 370 0.61 -5.27 -3.39
C ILE A 370 0.75 -6.31 -4.50
N VAL A 371 1.15 -7.52 -4.13
CA VAL A 371 1.37 -8.64 -5.03
C VAL A 371 0.48 -9.77 -4.58
N ALA A 372 -0.45 -10.19 -5.43
CA ALA A 372 -1.22 -11.42 -5.21
C ALA A 372 -0.53 -12.56 -5.94
N ASP A 373 0.23 -13.38 -5.20
CA ASP A 373 0.93 -14.53 -5.76
C ASP A 373 -0.07 -15.67 -5.97
N GLU A 374 0.05 -16.37 -7.11
CA GLU A 374 -0.84 -17.48 -7.46
C GLU A 374 -2.35 -17.17 -7.31
N ALA A 375 -2.76 -15.94 -7.63
CA ALA A 375 -4.10 -15.40 -7.37
C ALA A 375 -5.29 -16.24 -7.89
N HIS A 376 -5.06 -17.12 -8.88
CA HIS A 376 -6.06 -18.05 -9.38
C HIS A 376 -6.53 -19.07 -8.32
N LYS A 377 -5.71 -19.37 -7.30
CA LYS A 377 -6.05 -20.29 -6.20
C LYS A 377 -7.09 -19.72 -5.24
N VAL A 378 -7.27 -18.40 -5.26
CA VAL A 378 -8.12 -17.66 -4.32
C VAL A 378 -9.47 -17.28 -4.96
N ARG A 379 -9.68 -17.64 -6.23
CA ARG A 379 -10.91 -17.35 -6.98
C ARG A 379 -11.44 -18.61 -7.65
N ASN A 380 -12.32 -19.35 -6.99
CA ASN A 380 -13.24 -20.25 -7.68
C ASN A 380 -14.36 -19.37 -8.26
N THR A 381 -14.42 -19.30 -9.58
CA THR A 381 -15.57 -18.79 -10.34
C THR A 381 -16.79 -19.66 -10.14
#